data_AF-A0A349QZC9-F1
#
_entry.id   AF-A0A349QZC9-F1
#
_cell.length_a   1.000
_cell.length_b   1.000
_cell.length_c   1.000
_cell.angle_alpha   90.00
_cell.angle_beta   90.00
_cell.angle_gamma   90.00
#
_symmetry.space_group_name_H-M   'P 1'
#
loop_
_entity.id
_entity.type
_entity.pdbx_description
1 polymer ?
#
loop_
_entity_poly.entity_id
_entity_poly.type
_entity_poly.pdbx_seq_one_letter_code
_entity_poly.pdbx_strand_id
1 'polypeptide(L)'
;MKRLLTTIILSTFLIKTATCQEETKEKGIEISGSVDTYWKYDFQNKPNINTYFTEDNNSVSIGMVDLAVKKKFKKASFVGELSFGPRGQYRSIMNGDGQAGDDKNSFHIQNLYVGYDLTEKLNLTAGFMGTFVGFEVISPTYNFHYST
;
A
#
# COMPACT_ATOMS: atom_id res chain seq x y z
N MET A 1 14.00 23.73 -40.91
CA MET A 1 14.60 22.52 -40.31
C MET A 1 13.66 21.99 -39.26
N LYS A 2 13.36 20.68 -39.35
CA LYS A 2 12.32 19.94 -38.62
C LYS A 2 12.66 19.81 -37.13
N ARG A 3 11.69 20.07 -36.25
CA ARG A 3 11.53 19.46 -34.91
C ARG A 3 10.03 19.45 -34.57
N LEU A 4 9.20 18.79 -35.37
CA LEU A 4 8.68 17.44 -35.10
C LEU A 4 8.76 16.97 -33.63
N LEU A 5 7.56 16.79 -33.07
CA LEU A 5 7.11 15.74 -32.13
C LEU A 5 7.73 15.68 -30.74
N THR A 6 6.90 15.99 -29.73
CA THR A 6 6.70 15.08 -28.59
C THR A 6 5.28 15.20 -28.03
N THR A 7 4.32 14.55 -28.68
CA THR A 7 3.00 14.26 -28.09
C THR A 7 3.16 13.02 -27.22
N ILE A 8 3.17 13.17 -25.89
CA ILE A 8 3.18 12.05 -24.95
C ILE A 8 1.76 11.48 -24.89
N ILE A 9 1.53 10.37 -25.58
CA ILE A 9 0.32 9.56 -25.47
C ILE A 9 0.53 8.61 -24.28
N LEU A 10 -0.09 8.93 -23.14
CA LEU A 10 -0.13 8.07 -21.97
C LEU A 10 -1.20 6.98 -22.19
N SER A 11 -0.80 5.83 -22.72
CA SER A 11 -1.69 4.68 -22.87
C SER A 11 -1.96 4.02 -21.51
N THR A 12 -3.15 4.18 -20.96
CA THR A 12 -3.61 3.47 -19.76
C THR A 12 -3.92 2.02 -20.11
N PHE A 13 -3.15 1.08 -19.54
CA PHE A 13 -3.41 -0.35 -19.67
C PHE A 13 -4.49 -0.72 -18.64
N LEU A 14 -5.77 -0.72 -19.05
CA LEU A 14 -6.89 -1.15 -18.21
C LEU A 14 -7.11 -2.66 -18.40
N ILE A 15 -6.46 -3.49 -17.59
CA ILE A 15 -6.82 -4.92 -17.51
C ILE A 15 -7.96 -5.04 -16.48
N LYS A 16 -9.21 -4.98 -16.95
CA LYS A 16 -10.36 -5.43 -16.16
C LYS A 16 -10.64 -6.90 -16.50
N THR A 17 -10.12 -7.82 -15.70
CA THR A 17 -10.63 -9.20 -15.66
C THR A 17 -11.84 -9.25 -14.72
N ALA A 18 -13.03 -9.03 -15.26
CA ALA A 18 -14.27 -9.31 -14.56
C ALA A 18 -14.64 -10.78 -14.78
N THR A 19 -14.33 -11.65 -13.83
CA THR A 19 -14.95 -12.99 -13.76
C THR A 19 -16.17 -12.89 -12.86
N CYS A 20 -17.35 -12.80 -13.48
CA CYS A 20 -18.62 -13.00 -12.80
C CYS A 20 -18.92 -14.50 -12.78
N GLN A 21 -18.77 -15.12 -11.62
CA GLN A 21 -19.34 -16.44 -11.32
C GLN A 21 -19.98 -16.37 -9.93
N GLU A 22 -21.30 -16.27 -9.92
CA GLU A 22 -22.12 -16.62 -8.77
C GLU A 22 -22.14 -18.14 -8.64
N GLU A 23 -21.38 -18.69 -7.70
CA GLU A 23 -21.65 -19.99 -7.11
C GLU A 23 -21.15 -19.97 -5.67
N THR A 24 -21.97 -20.50 -4.77
CA THR A 24 -21.77 -20.66 -3.32
C THR A 24 -20.62 -21.62 -3.00
N LYS A 25 -19.42 -21.34 -3.52
CA LYS A 25 -18.16 -21.98 -3.14
C LYS A 25 -17.46 -21.04 -2.17
N GLU A 26 -16.94 -21.58 -1.08
CA GLU A 26 -16.05 -20.84 -0.18
C GLU A 26 -15.02 -20.10 -1.04
N LYS A 27 -15.00 -18.75 -0.94
CA LYS A 27 -14.07 -17.95 -1.73
C LYS A 27 -12.66 -18.46 -1.46
N GLY A 28 -11.91 -18.69 -2.54
CA GLY A 28 -10.52 -19.09 -2.48
C GLY A 28 -9.65 -18.04 -1.80
N ILE A 29 -8.34 -18.26 -1.80
CA ILE A 29 -7.40 -17.23 -1.38
C ILE A 29 -7.57 -16.02 -2.31
N GLU A 30 -7.85 -14.85 -1.76
CA GLU A 30 -7.90 -13.59 -2.49
C GLU A 30 -6.50 -12.96 -2.44
N ILE A 31 -5.92 -12.73 -3.62
CA ILE A 31 -4.64 -12.05 -3.78
C ILE A 31 -4.92 -10.68 -4.38
N SER A 32 -4.36 -9.65 -3.79
CA SER A 32 -4.47 -8.26 -4.24
C SER A 32 -3.13 -7.57 -4.06
N GLY A 33 -2.94 -6.43 -4.72
CA GLY A 33 -1.71 -5.67 -4.59
C GLY A 33 -1.88 -4.27 -5.15
N SER A 34 -0.92 -3.41 -4.86
CA SER A 34 -0.90 -2.04 -5.34
C SER A 34 0.52 -1.62 -5.72
N VAL A 35 0.63 -0.68 -6.65
CA VAL A 35 1.89 -0.03 -6.98
C VAL A 35 1.64 1.46 -6.94
N ASP A 36 2.54 2.17 -6.28
CA ASP A 36 2.45 3.59 -6.07
C ASP A 36 3.69 4.31 -6.59
N THR A 37 3.42 5.29 -7.44
CA THR A 37 4.42 6.15 -8.08
C THR A 37 3.84 7.55 -8.16
N TYR A 38 4.67 8.55 -7.92
CA TYR A 38 4.25 9.95 -7.95
C TYR A 38 5.32 10.83 -8.61
N TRP A 39 4.88 11.99 -9.09
CA TRP A 39 5.77 13.07 -9.50
C TRP A 39 5.35 14.33 -8.77
N LYS A 40 6.31 14.94 -8.08
CA LYS A 40 6.13 16.25 -7.45
C LYS A 40 6.92 17.29 -8.22
N TYR A 41 6.29 18.42 -8.56
CA TYR A 41 6.95 19.57 -9.17
C TYR A 41 6.61 20.84 -8.38
N ASP A 42 7.64 21.59 -7.99
CA ASP A 42 7.47 22.88 -7.33
C ASP A 42 7.88 24.02 -8.28
N PHE A 43 6.96 24.95 -8.53
CA PHE A 43 7.17 26.07 -9.46
C PHE A 43 8.25 27.06 -8.99
N GLN A 44 8.59 27.07 -7.70
CA GLN A 44 9.68 27.86 -7.13
C GLN A 44 10.99 27.06 -7.04
N ASN A 45 11.01 25.81 -7.53
CA ASN A 45 12.10 24.84 -7.45
C ASN A 45 12.63 24.65 -6.02
N LYS A 46 11.75 24.62 -5.02
CA LYS A 46 12.11 24.41 -3.61
C LYS A 46 11.26 23.29 -2.99
N PRO A 47 11.76 22.59 -1.95
CA PRO A 47 10.94 21.70 -1.13
C PRO A 47 9.89 22.55 -0.38
N ASN A 48 8.64 22.50 -0.80
CA ASN A 48 7.55 23.33 -0.25
C ASN A 48 6.51 22.49 0.50
N ILE A 49 6.21 21.29 0.00
CA ILE A 49 5.25 20.37 0.61
C ILE A 49 6.03 19.24 1.29
N ASN A 50 6.17 19.34 2.62
CA ASN A 50 6.69 18.26 3.46
C ASN A 50 5.52 17.35 3.86
N THR A 51 5.45 16.16 3.27
CA THR A 51 4.56 15.09 3.76
C THR A 51 5.39 13.96 4.34
N TYR A 52 4.78 13.07 5.12
CA TYR A 52 5.48 11.91 5.68
C TYR A 52 5.85 10.84 4.65
N PHE A 53 5.36 10.97 3.41
CA PHE A 53 5.43 9.93 2.38
C PHE A 53 5.97 10.38 1.02
N THR A 54 6.18 11.69 0.79
CA THR A 54 6.72 12.25 -0.47
C THR A 54 7.92 13.15 -0.22
N GLU A 55 9.07 12.51 0.00
CA GLU A 55 10.31 13.22 0.33
C GLU A 55 10.97 13.86 -0.90
N ASP A 56 10.83 13.23 -2.08
CA ASP A 56 11.50 13.67 -3.30
C ASP A 56 10.79 14.85 -4.00
N ASN A 57 11.55 15.77 -4.59
CA ASN A 57 11.05 16.93 -5.33
C ASN A 57 11.60 16.96 -6.75
N ASN A 58 10.79 17.39 -7.72
CA ASN A 58 11.14 17.52 -9.14
C ASN A 58 11.62 16.21 -9.78
N SER A 59 11.17 15.05 -9.28
CA SER A 59 11.53 13.72 -9.77
C SER A 59 10.33 12.78 -9.85
N VAL A 60 10.44 11.79 -10.72
CA VAL A 60 9.55 10.62 -10.71
C VAL A 60 10.03 9.70 -9.59
N SER A 61 9.14 9.38 -8.66
CA SER A 61 9.46 8.60 -7.46
C SER A 61 8.48 7.45 -7.27
N ILE A 62 8.96 6.40 -6.62
CA ILE A 62 8.18 5.21 -6.26
C ILE A 62 7.93 5.29 -4.76
N GLY A 63 6.67 5.27 -4.32
CA GLY A 63 6.36 5.31 -2.90
C GLY A 63 6.31 3.91 -2.29
N MET A 64 5.57 2.97 -2.89
CA MET A 64 5.60 1.56 -2.49
C MET A 64 4.99 0.59 -3.51
N VAL A 65 5.28 -0.69 -3.33
CA VAL A 65 4.55 -1.82 -3.91
C VAL A 65 4.04 -2.73 -2.79
N ASP A 66 2.78 -3.15 -2.91
CA ASP A 66 2.09 -3.99 -1.94
C ASP A 66 1.61 -5.29 -2.56
N LEU A 67 1.69 -6.37 -1.78
CA LEU A 67 1.05 -7.64 -2.07
C LEU A 67 0.32 -8.16 -0.83
N ALA A 68 -1.01 -8.23 -0.92
CA ALA A 68 -1.89 -8.71 0.11
C ALA A 68 -2.53 -10.05 -0.25
N VAL A 69 -2.53 -10.97 0.71
CA VAL A 69 -3.20 -12.26 0.67
C VAL A 69 -4.21 -12.30 1.79
N LYS A 70 -5.46 -12.61 1.48
CA LYS A 70 -6.51 -12.80 2.47
C LYS A 70 -7.32 -14.05 2.17
N LYS A 71 -7.82 -14.69 3.21
CA LYS A 71 -8.78 -15.79 3.09
C LYS A 71 -9.74 -15.73 4.26
N LYS A 72 -11.00 -16.01 3.97
CA LYS A 72 -12.02 -16.29 4.99
C LYS A 72 -12.46 -17.74 4.83
N PHE A 73 -12.38 -18.50 5.91
CA PHE A 73 -12.84 -19.88 5.99
C PHE A 73 -13.83 -19.98 7.14
N LYS A 74 -15.12 -20.14 6.79
CA LYS A 74 -16.23 -20.11 7.76
C LYS A 74 -16.16 -18.83 8.61
N LYS A 75 -15.92 -18.97 9.91
CA LYS A 75 -15.81 -17.87 10.87
C LYS A 75 -14.39 -17.33 11.02
N ALA A 76 -13.37 -18.05 10.59
CA ALA A 76 -11.98 -17.64 10.72
C ALA A 76 -11.50 -16.91 9.45
N SER A 77 -10.63 -15.92 9.61
CA SER A 77 -9.99 -15.24 8.49
C SER A 77 -8.54 -14.92 8.80
N PHE A 78 -7.73 -14.73 7.77
CA PHE A 78 -6.40 -14.14 7.89
C PHE A 78 -6.17 -13.09 6.81
N VAL A 79 -5.30 -12.14 7.11
CA VAL A 79 -4.75 -11.15 6.19
C VAL A 79 -3.24 -11.08 6.42
N GLY A 80 -2.48 -11.19 5.33
CA GLY A 80 -1.06 -10.93 5.30
C GLY A 80 -0.74 -10.02 4.13
N GLU A 81 -0.11 -8.89 4.39
CA GLU A 81 0.24 -7.89 3.39
C GLU A 81 1.70 -7.49 3.55
N LEU A 82 2.43 -7.58 2.44
CA LEU A 82 3.83 -7.20 2.36
C LEU A 82 3.97 -5.89 1.58
N SER A 83 4.80 -4.97 2.09
CA SER A 83 5.02 -3.65 1.51
C SER A 83 6.51 -3.33 1.33
N PHE A 84 6.89 -2.93 0.11
CA PHE A 84 8.27 -2.56 -0.24
C PHE A 84 8.33 -1.15 -0.82
N GLY A 85 9.47 -0.48 -0.67
CA GLY A 85 9.67 0.92 -1.08
C GLY A 85 9.77 1.87 0.12
N PRO A 86 10.06 3.16 -0.09
CA PRO A 86 10.27 4.13 0.99
C PRO A 86 9.14 4.16 2.02
N ARG A 87 7.88 4.09 1.58
CA ARG A 87 6.73 4.07 2.49
C ARG A 87 6.62 2.73 3.25
N GLY A 88 6.83 1.61 2.55
CA GLY A 88 6.74 0.28 3.16
C GLY A 88 7.87 0.03 4.18
N GLN A 89 9.11 0.29 3.81
CA GLN A 89 10.29 -0.02 4.63
C GLN A 89 10.30 0.71 5.98
N TYR A 90 9.95 1.99 6.00
CA TYR A 90 10.08 2.83 7.19
C TYR A 90 8.77 3.00 7.98
N ARG A 91 7.68 2.35 7.55
CA ARG A 91 6.35 2.48 8.18
C ARG A 91 5.62 1.14 8.31
N SER A 92 6.21 0.02 7.88
CA SER A 92 5.73 -1.33 8.21
C SER A 92 5.89 -1.62 9.71
N ILE A 93 5.52 -2.83 10.13
CA ILE A 93 5.90 -3.33 11.45
C ILE A 93 7.40 -3.08 11.70
N MET A 94 7.71 -2.50 12.86
CA MET A 94 9.09 -2.21 13.24
C MET A 94 9.84 -3.53 13.40
N ASN A 95 11.04 -3.61 12.84
CA ASN A 95 11.96 -4.65 13.23
C ASN A 95 12.57 -4.23 14.57
N GLY A 96 12.72 -5.16 15.49
CA GLY A 96 13.29 -4.84 16.78
C GLY A 96 13.28 -6.06 17.66
N ASP A 97 14.38 -6.78 17.64
CA ASP A 97 14.80 -7.55 18.81
C ASP A 97 15.28 -6.62 19.95
N GLY A 98 15.24 -5.30 19.73
CA GLY A 98 15.60 -4.24 20.67
C GLY A 98 17.08 -3.85 20.60
N GLN A 99 17.85 -4.35 19.63
CA GLN A 99 19.27 -4.06 19.50
C GLN A 99 19.53 -2.77 18.73
N ALA A 100 20.34 -1.90 19.32
CA ALA A 100 20.82 -0.68 18.68
C ALA A 100 21.71 -1.04 17.48
N GLY A 101 21.23 -0.74 16.27
CA GLY A 101 21.91 -1.07 15.01
C GLY A 101 20.97 -1.72 13.98
N ASP A 102 19.92 -2.36 14.46
CA ASP A 102 18.92 -3.01 13.61
C ASP A 102 17.77 -2.08 13.24
N ASP A 103 17.70 -0.86 13.78
CA ASP A 103 16.62 0.14 13.60
C ASP A 103 16.29 0.51 12.14
N LYS A 104 17.15 0.14 11.18
CA LYS A 104 16.97 0.39 9.74
C LYS A 104 16.45 -0.81 8.96
N ASN A 105 16.33 -1.97 9.61
CA ASN A 105 15.83 -3.18 8.98
C ASN A 105 14.29 -3.15 9.02
N SER A 106 13.63 -3.97 8.21
CA SER A 106 12.20 -3.97 8.05
C SER A 106 11.75 -5.37 7.72
N PHE A 107 10.71 -5.85 8.40
CA PHE A 107 10.05 -7.10 8.02
C PHE A 107 9.19 -6.93 6.76
N HIS A 108 8.98 -5.69 6.29
CA HIS A 108 8.12 -5.38 5.14
C HIS A 108 6.69 -5.91 5.30
N ILE A 109 6.17 -5.96 6.53
CA ILE A 109 4.80 -6.41 6.83
C ILE A 109 3.93 -5.18 7.11
N GLN A 110 2.94 -4.96 6.25
CA GLN A 110 2.00 -3.86 6.35
C GLN A 110 0.78 -4.22 7.21
N ASN A 111 0.29 -5.45 7.05
CA ASN A 111 -0.81 -6.01 7.83
C ASN A 111 -0.54 -7.51 8.03
N LEU A 112 -0.65 -7.99 9.26
CA LEU A 112 -0.57 -9.42 9.57
C LEU A 112 -1.47 -9.72 10.75
N TYR A 113 -2.69 -10.15 10.48
CA TYR A 113 -3.67 -10.44 11.51
C TYR A 113 -4.61 -11.58 11.12
N VAL A 114 -5.18 -12.18 12.15
CA VAL A 114 -6.27 -13.15 12.04
C VAL A 114 -7.57 -12.54 12.57
N GLY A 115 -8.69 -13.03 12.07
CA GLY A 115 -10.02 -12.63 12.51
C GLY A 115 -10.88 -13.86 12.83
N TYR A 116 -11.82 -13.70 13.75
CA TYR A 116 -12.83 -14.70 14.07
C TYR A 116 -14.20 -14.07 14.31
N ASP A 117 -15.20 -14.47 13.53
CA ASP A 117 -16.59 -14.01 13.67
C ASP A 117 -17.24 -14.68 14.88
N LEU A 118 -17.45 -13.91 15.95
CA LEU A 118 -18.23 -14.34 17.11
C LEU A 118 -19.72 -14.42 16.73
N THR A 119 -20.19 -13.44 15.98
CA THR A 119 -21.55 -13.37 15.40
C THR A 119 -21.46 -12.83 13.96
N GLU A 120 -22.59 -12.79 13.24
CA GLU A 120 -22.63 -12.18 11.89
C GLU A 120 -22.28 -10.69 11.86
N LYS A 121 -22.29 -10.02 13.02
CA LYS A 121 -22.03 -8.57 13.16
C LYS A 121 -20.83 -8.25 14.05
N LEU A 122 -20.20 -9.26 14.66
CA LEU A 122 -19.10 -9.07 15.61
C LEU A 122 -17.93 -9.95 15.21
N ASN A 123 -16.83 -9.31 14.84
CA ASN A 123 -15.56 -9.96 14.51
C ASN A 123 -14.50 -9.58 15.55
N LEU A 124 -13.73 -10.57 16.02
CA LEU A 124 -12.56 -10.38 16.85
C LEU A 124 -11.30 -10.50 15.98
N THR A 125 -10.50 -9.45 15.91
CA THR A 125 -9.21 -9.44 15.20
C THR A 125 -8.04 -9.45 16.18
N ALA A 126 -6.97 -10.16 15.83
CA ALA A 126 -5.72 -10.16 16.60
C ALA A 126 -4.51 -10.21 15.66
N GLY A 127 -3.53 -9.36 15.94
CA GLY A 127 -2.29 -9.26 15.17
C GLY A 127 -1.89 -7.80 14.92
N PHE A 128 -1.06 -7.61 13.91
CA PHE A 128 -0.61 -6.30 13.47
C PHE A 128 -1.51 -5.75 12.37
N MET A 129 -2.04 -4.55 12.59
CA MET A 129 -2.79 -3.78 11.61
C MET A 129 -2.08 -2.45 11.47
N GLY A 130 -1.69 -2.09 10.25
CA GLY A 130 -1.02 -0.81 9.99
C GLY A 130 -1.87 0.33 10.51
N THR A 131 -1.33 1.12 11.43
CA THR A 131 -2.04 2.25 12.02
C THR A 131 -1.89 3.50 11.17
N PHE A 132 -2.78 4.46 11.39
CA PHE A 132 -2.65 5.79 10.83
C PHE A 132 -1.40 6.49 11.38
N VAL A 133 -0.73 7.28 10.55
CA VAL A 133 0.23 8.29 10.99
C VAL A 133 -0.49 9.63 10.88
N GLY A 134 -1.14 10.08 11.96
CA GLY A 134 -2.03 11.24 11.91
C GLY A 134 -3.31 10.97 11.09
N PHE A 135 -3.58 11.77 10.05
CA PHE A 135 -4.68 11.56 9.09
C PHE A 135 -4.30 10.64 7.92
N GLU A 136 -3.03 10.27 7.80
CA GLU A 136 -2.51 9.58 6.64
C GLU A 136 -2.42 8.07 6.87
N VAL A 137 -2.80 7.30 5.85
CA VAL A 137 -2.63 5.83 5.81
C VAL A 137 -1.37 5.50 5.03
N ILE A 138 -0.63 4.49 5.47
CA ILE A 138 0.60 4.05 4.79
C ILE A 138 0.28 3.51 3.40
N SER A 139 -0.77 2.69 3.27
CA SER A 139 -1.22 2.19 1.98
C SER A 139 -1.70 3.34 1.07
N PRO A 140 -1.16 3.46 -0.14
CA PRO A 140 -1.46 4.54 -1.08
C PRO A 140 -2.88 4.40 -1.64
N THR A 141 -3.39 3.17 -1.68
CA THR A 141 -4.79 2.86 -2.08
C THR A 141 -5.81 3.51 -1.14
N TYR A 142 -5.43 3.85 0.09
CA TYR A 142 -6.28 4.57 1.05
C TYR A 142 -5.78 5.99 1.33
N ASN A 143 -4.70 6.41 0.67
CA ASN A 143 -4.05 7.71 0.82
C ASN A 143 -3.66 8.29 -0.55
N PHE A 144 -4.66 8.42 -1.43
CA PHE A 144 -4.46 8.95 -2.79
C PHE A 144 -4.12 10.44 -2.80
N HIS A 145 -4.56 11.18 -1.79
CA HIS A 145 -4.29 12.60 -1.66
C HIS A 145 -3.01 12.78 -0.87
N TYR A 146 -1.90 12.91 -1.60
CA TYR A 146 -0.55 13.23 -1.15
C TYR A 146 -0.40 14.65 -0.57
N SER A 147 -1.47 15.18 0.03
CA SER A 147 -1.62 16.57 0.39
C SER A 147 -2.36 16.66 1.71
N THR A 148 -1.63 17.07 2.76
CA THR A 148 -2.15 18.05 3.72
C THR A 148 -2.04 19.44 3.14
#